data_AF-A0AAV0VY15-F1
#
_entry.id   AF-A0AAV0VY15-F1
#
_cell.length_a   1.000
_cell.length_b   1.000
_cell.length_c   1.000
_cell.angle_alpha   90.00
_cell.angle_beta   90.00
_cell.angle_gamma   90.00
#
_symmetry.space_group_name_H-M   'P 1'
#
loop_
_entity.id
_entity.type
_entity.pdbx_description
1 polymer ?
#
loop_
_entity_poly.entity_id
_entity_poly.type
_entity_poly.pdbx_seq_one_letter_code
_entity_poly.pdbx_strand_id
1 'polypeptide(L)'
;MAGVVLSTIESFNLDISNLRGQSYDNASNMSGIYSGLQAKIKAVSPLAQFVPCSAHSLNLVGTNAASSCKNAVMFFDLLQKLYTFFLASTYRWDILKSSVKSLSDTRWSARDDACKSLNNNWKLIINALENLKNDKSQKPAFF
;
A
#
# COMPACT_ATOMS: atom_id res chain seq x y z
N MET A 1 20.48 -11.28 -1.91
CA MET A 1 19.39 -11.37 -2.90
C MET A 1 19.84 -11.94 -4.23
N ALA A 2 20.78 -11.31 -4.96
CA ALA A 2 21.28 -11.85 -6.24
C ALA A 2 21.81 -13.29 -6.14
N GLY A 3 22.66 -13.58 -5.15
CA GLY A 3 23.17 -14.95 -4.96
C GLY A 3 22.07 -16.00 -4.74
N VAL A 4 20.99 -15.63 -4.05
CA VAL A 4 19.82 -16.53 -3.86
C VAL A 4 19.17 -16.80 -5.21
N VAL A 5 18.88 -15.77 -6.01
CA VAL A 5 18.28 -15.92 -7.35
C VAL A 5 19.13 -16.81 -8.25
N LEU A 6 20.46 -16.57 -8.29
CA LEU A 6 21.38 -17.37 -9.10
C LEU A 6 21.40 -18.84 -8.66
N SER A 7 21.55 -19.09 -7.36
CA SER A 7 21.52 -20.47 -6.81
C SER A 7 20.18 -21.17 -7.07
N THR A 8 19.07 -20.44 -7.09
CA THR A 8 17.75 -21.00 -7.40
C THR A 8 17.67 -21.40 -8.87
N ILE A 9 18.11 -20.54 -9.80
CA ILE A 9 18.16 -20.85 -11.24
C ILE A 9 19.01 -22.11 -11.48
N GLU A 10 20.18 -22.18 -10.86
CA GLU A 10 21.08 -23.35 -10.93
C GLU A 10 20.42 -24.61 -10.34
N SER A 11 19.72 -24.51 -9.20
CA SER A 11 19.04 -25.65 -8.57
C SER A 11 17.92 -26.25 -9.44
N PHE A 12 17.32 -25.44 -10.32
CA PHE A 12 16.35 -25.90 -11.32
C PHE A 12 17.01 -26.35 -12.62
N ASN A 13 18.33 -26.40 -12.67
CA ASN A 13 19.13 -26.79 -13.84
C ASN A 13 18.80 -25.92 -15.08
N LEU A 14 18.48 -24.64 -14.83
CA LEU A 14 18.19 -23.65 -15.87
C LEU A 14 19.47 -22.90 -16.22
N ASP A 15 19.75 -22.78 -17.53
CA ASP A 15 20.88 -21.99 -17.99
C ASP A 15 20.56 -20.48 -17.97
N ILE A 16 21.32 -19.74 -17.17
CA ILE A 16 21.16 -18.29 -17.01
C ILE A 16 21.45 -17.50 -18.30
N SER A 17 22.20 -18.07 -19.24
CA SER A 17 22.46 -17.45 -20.54
C SER A 17 21.19 -17.26 -21.38
N ASN A 18 20.16 -18.06 -21.09
CA ASN A 18 18.84 -18.00 -21.72
C ASN A 18 17.90 -16.98 -21.06
N LEU A 19 18.30 -16.34 -19.96
CA LEU A 19 17.50 -15.29 -19.34
C LEU A 19 17.39 -14.08 -20.29
N ARG A 20 16.16 -13.68 -20.61
CA ARG A 20 15.87 -12.54 -21.50
C ARG A 20 15.21 -11.36 -20.81
N GLY A 21 14.63 -11.58 -19.64
CA GLY A 21 13.90 -10.55 -18.91
C GLY A 21 14.03 -10.70 -17.40
N GLN A 22 13.95 -9.58 -16.71
CA GLN A 22 13.89 -9.51 -15.26
C GLN A 22 12.94 -8.38 -14.86
N SER A 23 12.05 -8.63 -13.91
CA SER A 23 11.05 -7.64 -13.46
C SER A 23 10.75 -7.81 -11.99
N TYR A 24 10.78 -6.72 -11.25
CA TYR A 24 10.50 -6.62 -9.81
C TYR A 24 10.25 -5.15 -9.44
N ASP A 25 10.04 -4.87 -8.15
CA ASP A 25 9.77 -3.51 -7.68
C ASP A 25 10.92 -2.52 -7.97
N ASN A 26 10.59 -1.22 -7.85
CA ASN A 26 11.53 -0.14 -8.14
C ASN A 26 12.35 0.27 -6.90
N ALA A 27 12.41 -0.56 -5.86
CA ALA A 27 13.27 -0.28 -4.73
C ALA A 27 14.74 -0.29 -5.17
N SER A 28 15.58 0.52 -4.53
CA SER A 28 16.97 0.73 -4.95
C SER A 28 17.82 -0.55 -4.89
N ASN A 29 17.53 -1.44 -3.94
CA ASN A 29 18.14 -2.75 -3.83
C ASN A 29 17.77 -3.70 -4.99
N MET A 30 16.64 -3.47 -5.65
CA MET A 30 16.14 -4.28 -6.76
C MET A 30 16.54 -3.64 -8.10
N SER A 31 16.05 -2.44 -8.34
CA SER A 31 16.18 -1.69 -9.60
C SER A 31 17.43 -0.81 -9.71
N GLY A 32 18.30 -0.79 -8.70
CA GLY A 32 19.53 0.01 -8.75
C GLY A 32 20.45 -0.38 -9.90
N ILE A 33 20.90 0.61 -10.67
CA ILE A 33 21.73 0.41 -11.88
C ILE A 33 23.19 0.00 -11.57
N TYR A 34 23.67 0.25 -10.36
CA TYR A 34 25.05 -0.05 -9.96
C TYR A 34 25.16 -1.28 -9.07
N SER A 35 24.36 -1.33 -8.00
CA SER A 35 24.45 -2.36 -6.95
C SER A 35 23.16 -3.15 -6.73
N GLY A 36 22.09 -2.80 -7.46
CA GLY A 36 20.80 -3.47 -7.39
C GLY A 36 20.84 -4.87 -7.97
N LEU A 37 19.78 -5.64 -7.71
CA LEU A 37 19.59 -6.96 -8.31
C LEU A 37 19.71 -6.89 -9.84
N GLN A 38 19.17 -5.84 -10.48
CA GLN A 38 19.19 -5.75 -11.95
C GLN A 38 20.58 -5.67 -12.51
N ALA A 39 21.46 -4.90 -11.88
CA ALA A 39 22.84 -4.74 -12.30
C ALA A 39 23.58 -6.07 -12.19
N LYS A 40 23.36 -6.79 -11.09
CA LYS A 40 24.02 -8.08 -10.81
C LYS A 40 23.58 -9.18 -11.77
N ILE A 41 22.28 -9.28 -12.06
CA ILE A 41 21.77 -10.24 -13.05
C ILE A 41 22.25 -9.88 -14.45
N LYS A 42 22.23 -8.59 -14.82
CA LYS A 42 22.68 -8.12 -16.13
C LYS A 42 24.19 -8.32 -16.36
N ALA A 43 24.99 -8.32 -15.29
CA ALA A 43 26.41 -8.64 -15.37
C ALA A 43 26.67 -10.12 -15.76
N VAL A 44 25.78 -11.04 -15.36
CA VAL A 44 25.89 -12.47 -15.68
C VAL A 44 25.15 -12.84 -16.97
N SER A 45 24.02 -12.17 -17.25
CA SER A 45 23.24 -12.34 -18.46
C SER A 45 22.91 -10.98 -19.08
N PRO A 46 23.79 -10.45 -19.96
CA PRO A 46 23.64 -9.11 -20.55
C PRO A 46 22.35 -8.91 -21.36
N LEU A 47 21.76 -10.02 -21.83
CA LEU A 47 20.52 -10.03 -22.62
C LEU A 47 19.27 -9.98 -21.74
N ALA A 48 19.39 -10.13 -20.42
CA ALA A 48 18.27 -10.06 -19.48
C ALA A 48 17.84 -8.60 -19.24
N GLN A 49 16.92 -8.09 -20.06
CA GLN A 49 16.44 -6.71 -19.93
C GLN A 49 15.58 -6.53 -18.67
N PHE A 50 15.84 -5.44 -17.96
CA PHE A 50 15.03 -5.07 -16.81
C PHE A 50 13.81 -4.29 -17.23
N VAL A 51 12.65 -4.72 -16.73
CA VAL A 51 11.38 -4.02 -16.85
C VAL A 51 10.87 -3.72 -15.45
N PRO A 52 10.66 -2.44 -15.08
CA PRO A 52 10.12 -2.09 -13.77
C PRO A 52 8.70 -2.63 -13.60
N CYS A 53 8.34 -2.99 -12.37
CA CYS A 53 7.00 -3.49 -12.08
C CYS A 53 5.93 -2.42 -12.38
N SER A 54 5.04 -2.71 -13.32
CA SER A 54 3.92 -1.82 -13.68
C SER A 54 2.99 -1.56 -12.49
N ALA A 55 2.72 -2.57 -11.66
CA ALA A 55 1.86 -2.41 -10.49
C ALA A 55 2.47 -1.42 -9.47
N HIS A 56 3.77 -1.53 -9.21
CA HIS A 56 4.48 -0.59 -8.33
C HIS A 56 4.57 0.81 -8.94
N SER A 57 4.79 0.91 -10.25
CA SER A 57 4.82 2.19 -10.96
C SER A 57 3.46 2.89 -10.91
N LEU A 58 2.36 2.17 -11.13
CA LEU A 58 0.99 2.70 -10.99
C LEU A 58 0.68 3.11 -9.54
N ASN A 59 1.14 2.34 -8.56
CA ASN A 59 1.02 2.68 -7.15
C ASN A 59 1.67 4.02 -6.82
N LEU A 60 2.87 4.26 -7.36
CA LEU A 60 3.60 5.50 -7.19
C LEU A 60 2.89 6.67 -7.88
N VAL A 61 2.43 6.48 -9.12
CA VAL A 61 1.66 7.51 -9.85
C VAL A 61 0.43 7.94 -9.06
N GLY A 62 -0.37 6.99 -8.56
CA GLY A 62 -1.56 7.28 -7.76
C GLY A 62 -1.21 8.04 -6.49
N THR A 63 -0.18 7.59 -5.78
CA THR A 63 0.30 8.22 -4.53
C THR A 63 0.73 9.67 -4.79
N ASN A 64 1.57 9.89 -5.79
CA ASN A 64 2.07 11.22 -6.12
C ASN A 64 0.96 12.14 -6.62
N ALA A 65 0.01 11.63 -7.41
CA ALA A 65 -1.12 12.40 -7.90
C ALA A 65 -1.98 12.91 -6.73
N ALA A 66 -2.32 12.05 -5.78
CA ALA A 66 -3.12 12.49 -4.63
C ALA A 66 -2.35 13.40 -3.67
N SER A 67 -1.07 13.12 -3.42
CA SER A 67 -0.21 13.99 -2.59
C SER A 67 0.00 15.38 -3.20
N SER A 68 -0.12 15.51 -4.53
CA SER A 68 -0.06 16.81 -5.20
C SER A 68 -1.34 17.65 -5.02
N CYS A 69 -2.45 17.04 -4.60
CA CYS A 69 -3.74 17.70 -4.43
C CYS A 69 -4.08 17.86 -2.94
N LYS A 70 -4.03 19.11 -2.45
CA LYS A 70 -4.31 19.41 -1.03
C LYS A 70 -5.66 18.88 -0.54
N ASN A 71 -6.71 19.00 -1.36
CA ASN A 71 -8.04 18.49 -1.00
C ASN A 71 -8.05 16.97 -0.87
N ALA A 72 -7.34 16.26 -1.75
CA ALA A 72 -7.22 14.81 -1.67
C ALA A 72 -6.44 14.39 -0.42
N VAL A 73 -5.34 15.08 -0.09
CA VAL A 73 -4.58 14.85 1.15
C VAL A 73 -5.48 15.02 2.36
N MET A 74 -6.18 16.16 2.48
CA MET A 74 -7.08 16.43 3.61
C MET A 74 -8.20 15.40 3.72
N PHE A 75 -8.75 14.95 2.59
CA PHE A 75 -9.79 13.93 2.56
C PHE A 75 -9.27 12.57 3.05
N PHE A 76 -8.12 12.12 2.55
CA PHE A 76 -7.52 10.86 2.97
C PHE A 76 -7.06 10.88 4.43
N ASP A 77 -6.54 12.02 4.90
CA ASP A 77 -6.23 12.21 6.32
C ASP A 77 -7.46 12.10 7.21
N LEU A 78 -8.59 12.68 6.79
CA LEU A 78 -9.87 12.54 7.51
C LEU A 78 -10.32 11.08 7.56
N LEU A 79 -10.23 10.37 6.42
CA LEU A 79 -10.59 8.96 6.34
C LEU A 79 -9.73 8.13 7.30
N GLN A 80 -8.42 8.34 7.29
CA GLN A 80 -7.51 7.64 8.19
C GLN A 80 -7.79 7.96 9.66
N LYS A 81 -8.06 9.22 10.01
CA LYS A 81 -8.47 9.61 11.37
C LYS A 81 -9.76 8.95 11.81
N LEU A 82 -10.74 8.86 10.93
CA LEU A 82 -12.00 8.17 11.20
C LEU A 82 -11.77 6.68 11.51
N TYR A 83 -10.96 6.01 10.68
CA TYR A 83 -10.58 4.62 10.93
C TYR A 83 -9.88 4.46 12.29
N THR A 84 -8.86 5.28 12.56
CA THR A 84 -8.11 5.22 13.82
C THR A 84 -9.00 5.54 15.03
N PHE A 85 -9.95 6.46 14.90
CA PHE A 85 -10.89 6.82 15.96
C PHE A 85 -11.73 5.63 16.44
N PHE A 86 -12.28 4.87 15.50
CA PHE A 86 -13.05 3.65 15.80
C PHE A 86 -12.14 2.51 16.25
N LEU A 87 -10.98 2.31 15.60
CA LEU A 87 -10.05 1.24 15.96
C LEU A 87 -9.52 1.38 17.39
N ALA A 88 -9.32 2.61 17.88
CA ALA A 88 -8.78 2.88 19.21
C ALA A 88 -9.67 2.44 20.37
N SER A 89 -10.91 1.99 20.11
CA SER A 89 -11.83 1.55 21.16
C SER A 89 -12.77 0.47 20.65
N THR A 90 -12.73 -0.70 21.28
CA THR A 90 -13.66 -1.80 21.01
C THR A 90 -15.12 -1.38 21.22
N TYR A 91 -15.38 -0.49 22.18
CA TYR A 91 -16.71 0.09 22.40
C TYR A 91 -17.18 0.94 21.22
N ARG A 92 -16.32 1.84 20.69
CA ARG A 92 -16.67 2.64 19.50
C ARG A 92 -16.86 1.76 18.28
N TRP A 93 -16.03 0.73 18.14
CA TRP A 93 -16.15 -0.25 17.06
C TRP A 93 -17.46 -1.03 17.12
N ASP A 94 -17.91 -1.41 18.31
CA ASP A 94 -19.20 -2.08 18.51
C ASP A 94 -20.40 -1.18 18.14
N ILE A 95 -20.33 0.12 18.47
CA ILE A 95 -21.37 1.09 18.08
C ILE A 95 -21.46 1.27 16.56
N LEU A 96 -20.33 1.25 15.86
CA LEU A 96 -20.27 1.50 14.41
C LEU A 96 -21.14 0.51 13.61
N LYS A 97 -21.27 -0.75 14.07
CA LYS A 97 -22.04 -1.85 13.44
C LYS A 97 -21.83 -1.97 11.91
N SER A 98 -20.69 -1.52 11.42
CA SER A 98 -20.37 -1.40 9.99
C SER A 98 -18.86 -1.39 9.80
N SER A 99 -18.39 -1.15 8.57
CA SER A 99 -16.97 -1.21 8.24
C SER A 99 -16.40 0.15 7.81
N VAL A 100 -15.33 0.55 8.49
CA VAL A 100 -14.36 1.54 8.00
C VAL A 100 -13.05 0.82 7.71
N LYS A 101 -12.36 1.22 6.64
CA LYS A 101 -11.07 0.63 6.24
C LYS A 101 -9.96 1.65 6.36
N SER A 102 -8.77 1.17 6.74
CA SER A 102 -7.57 1.99 6.78
C SER A 102 -7.05 2.27 5.38
N LEU A 103 -6.21 3.30 5.28
CA LEU A 103 -5.35 3.46 4.13
C LEU A 103 -4.18 2.49 4.21
N SER A 104 -3.45 2.36 3.11
CA SER A 104 -2.19 1.62 3.04
C SER A 104 -1.12 2.50 2.43
N ASP A 105 0.04 2.50 3.07
CA ASP A 105 1.23 3.19 2.56
C ASP A 105 1.84 2.45 1.36
N THR A 106 1.65 1.13 1.30
CA THR A 106 2.25 0.26 0.28
C THR A 106 1.32 -0.04 -0.89
N ARG A 107 0.00 0.09 -0.71
CA ARG A 107 -1.02 -0.24 -1.73
C ARG A 107 -2.00 0.90 -1.93
N TRP A 108 -1.84 1.61 -3.02
CA TRP A 108 -2.69 2.69 -3.49
C TRP A 108 -4.14 2.23 -3.67
N SER A 109 -4.35 1.00 -4.15
CA SER A 109 -5.69 0.42 -4.30
C SER A 109 -6.48 0.34 -2.99
N ALA A 110 -5.83 0.32 -1.81
CA ALA A 110 -6.52 0.33 -0.52
C ALA A 110 -7.32 1.63 -0.30
N ARG A 111 -6.96 2.74 -0.98
CA ARG A 111 -7.75 3.98 -0.93
C ARG A 111 -9.10 3.84 -1.62
N ASP A 112 -9.18 3.09 -2.73
CA ASP A 112 -10.45 2.82 -3.39
C ASP A 112 -11.36 1.98 -2.49
N ASP A 113 -10.82 0.93 -1.86
CA ASP A 113 -11.54 0.13 -0.87
C ASP A 113 -12.04 0.98 0.31
N ALA A 114 -11.20 1.89 0.81
CA ALA A 114 -11.53 2.79 1.90
C ALA A 114 -12.64 3.79 1.53
N CYS A 115 -12.56 4.40 0.34
CA CYS A 115 -13.61 5.27 -0.20
C CYS A 115 -14.93 4.52 -0.37
N LYS A 116 -14.91 3.32 -0.94
CA LYS A 116 -16.10 2.46 -1.10
C LYS A 116 -16.70 2.12 0.26
N SER A 117 -15.87 1.76 1.24
CA SER A 117 -16.33 1.45 2.60
C SER A 117 -17.00 2.66 3.25
N LEU A 118 -16.39 3.85 3.14
CA LEU A 118 -16.95 5.09 3.67
C LEU A 118 -18.30 5.42 3.02
N ASN A 119 -18.38 5.35 1.69
CA ASN A 119 -19.60 5.67 0.95
C ASN A 119 -20.74 4.70 1.27
N ASN A 120 -20.46 3.39 1.25
CA ASN A 120 -21.48 2.36 1.50
C ASN A 120 -22.01 2.39 2.94
N ASN A 121 -21.18 2.80 3.90
CA ASN A 121 -21.54 2.84 5.32
C ASN A 121 -21.82 4.25 5.84
N TRP A 122 -21.96 5.25 4.96
CA TRP A 122 -22.03 6.67 5.34
C TRP A 122 -23.06 6.96 6.42
N LYS A 123 -24.30 6.49 6.24
CA LYS A 123 -25.39 6.71 7.21
C LYS A 123 -25.08 6.07 8.58
N LEU A 124 -24.50 4.87 8.59
CA LEU A 124 -24.17 4.16 9.83
C LEU A 124 -23.02 4.85 10.57
N ILE A 125 -22.01 5.32 9.84
CA ILE A 125 -20.89 6.09 10.39
C ILE A 125 -21.40 7.38 11.05
N ILE A 126 -22.26 8.15 10.37
CA ILE A 126 -22.83 9.39 10.93
C ILE A 126 -23.64 9.10 12.19
N ASN A 127 -24.54 8.13 12.15
CA ASN A 127 -25.34 7.74 13.33
C ASN A 127 -24.46 7.31 14.50
N ALA A 128 -23.39 6.55 14.23
CA ALA A 128 -22.44 6.13 15.26
C ALA A 128 -21.71 7.32 15.90
N LEU A 129 -21.26 8.28 15.09
CA LEU A 129 -20.61 9.50 15.57
C LEU A 129 -21.58 10.38 16.38
N GLU A 130 -22.85 10.50 15.96
CA GLU A 130 -23.88 11.23 16.68
C GLU A 130 -24.19 10.59 18.05
N ASN A 131 -24.27 9.25 18.11
CA ASN A 131 -24.43 8.53 19.36
C ASN A 131 -23.25 8.79 20.31
N LEU A 132 -22.02 8.67 19.80
CA LEU A 132 -20.79 8.88 20.58
C LEU A 132 -20.64 10.33 21.05
N LYS A 133 -21.06 11.31 20.25
CA LYS A 133 -21.03 12.74 20.61
C LYS A 133 -21.85 13.03 21.88
N ASN A 134 -22.94 12.30 22.09
CA ASN A 134 -23.84 12.49 23.22
C ASN A 134 -23.45 11.64 24.46
N ASP A 135 -22.49 10.73 24.31
CA ASP A 135 -22.03 9.85 25.38
C ASP A 135 -20.93 10.53 26.22
N LYS A 136 -21.31 10.95 27.44
CA LYS A 136 -20.42 11.62 28.40
C LYS A 136 -19.36 10.70 29.01
N SER A 137 -19.48 9.39 28.84
CA SER A 137 -18.50 8.41 29.32
C SER A 137 -17.32 8.22 28.36
N GLN A 138 -17.39 8.81 27.16
CA GLN A 138 -16.33 8.69 26.16
C GLN A 138 -15.02 9.31 26.66
N LYS A 139 -13.97 8.50 26.60
CA LYS A 139 -12.60 8.98 26.78
C LYS A 139 -12.15 9.75 25.52
N PRO A 140 -11.29 10.77 25.66
CA PRO A 140 -10.68 11.44 24.51
C PRO A 140 -10.01 10.43 23.56
N ALA A 141 -10.10 10.68 22.26
CA ALA A 141 -9.24 10.01 21.29
C ALA A 141 -7.96 10.83 21.16
N PHE A 142 -6.82 10.23 21.49
CA PHE A 142 -5.51 10.83 21.26
C PHE A 142 -5.11 10.51 19.81
N PHE A 143 -4.87 11.56 19.02
CA PHE A 143 -4.41 11.49 17.63
C PHE A 143 -2.99 12.06 17.55
#